data_AF-A0A6S7G5A7-F1
#
_entry.id   AF-A0A6S7G5A7-F1
#
_cell.length_a   1.000
_cell.length_b   1.000
_cell.length_c   1.000
_cell.angle_alpha   90.00
_cell.angle_beta   90.00
_cell.angle_gamma   90.00
#
_symmetry.space_group_name_H-M   'P 1'
#
loop_
_entity.id
_entity.type
_entity.pdbx_description
1 polymer ?
#
loop_
_entity_poly.entity_id
_entity_poly.type
_entity_poly.pdbx_seq_one_letter_code
_entity_poly.pdbx_strand_id
1 'polypeptide(L)'
;MLKVKLATQVLSTSVAIALEESENDEVLGTAEFCRMINDFFDCTNVRSLTEHEKKRNPLIKPYSSQDDERFSWLKDVFLNYLETWKQSTTTREGNYSTDDRGKMFLSLQTYKGFQYVLSERFMQDVLEDYFGHQQAKGGRSDNPTAQQFGYNDLTIAAQRDIAPVLRGNVGGRYKKQKWNVVSDVPVKKRKKDKKPK
;
A
#
# COMPACT_ATOMS: atom_id res chain seq x y z
N MET A 1 6.10 12.34 4.73
CA MET A 1 5.20 11.19 4.86
C MET A 1 3.86 11.54 4.21
N LEU A 2 3.44 10.80 3.19
CA LEU A 2 2.10 10.92 2.60
C LEU A 2 1.08 10.64 3.70
N LYS A 3 0.25 11.63 4.05
CA LYS A 3 -0.76 11.46 5.09
C LYS A 3 -1.94 10.69 4.51
N VAL A 4 -1.82 9.37 4.45
CA VAL A 4 -2.92 8.46 4.07
C VAL A 4 -4.17 8.72 4.93
N LYS A 5 -3.95 9.12 6.19
CA LYS A 5 -4.99 9.56 7.12
C LYS A 5 -5.89 10.66 6.55
N LEU A 6 -5.32 11.62 5.81
CA LEU A 6 -6.09 12.74 5.24
C LEU A 6 -6.98 12.24 4.09
N ALA A 7 -6.45 11.36 3.23
CA ALA A 7 -7.22 10.77 2.14
C ALA A 7 -8.39 9.92 2.66
N THR A 8 -8.18 9.12 3.71
CA THR A 8 -9.25 8.32 4.34
C THR A 8 -10.29 9.18 5.06
N GLN A 9 -9.93 10.38 5.52
CA GLN A 9 -10.89 11.31 6.13
C GLN A 9 -11.77 11.97 5.07
N VAL A 10 -11.19 12.32 3.92
CA VAL A 10 -11.90 12.92 2.79
C VAL A 10 -12.83 11.90 2.13
N LEU A 11 -12.35 10.68 1.91
CA LEU A 11 -13.12 9.58 1.30
C LEU A 11 -13.81 8.75 2.38
N SER A 12 -14.74 9.38 3.10
CA SER A 12 -15.44 8.76 4.24
C SER A 12 -16.96 8.76 4.05
N THR A 13 -17.64 7.84 4.74
CA THR A 13 -19.10 7.78 4.77
C THR A 13 -19.73 9.09 5.23
N SER A 14 -19.12 9.76 6.22
CA SER A 14 -19.61 11.05 6.72
C SER A 14 -19.59 12.14 5.65
N VAL A 15 -18.57 12.17 4.79
CA VAL A 15 -18.50 13.14 3.69
C VAL A 15 -19.56 12.83 2.64
N ALA A 16 -19.78 11.55 2.34
CA ALA A 16 -20.84 11.17 1.42
C ALA A 16 -22.24 11.57 1.92
N ILE A 17 -22.53 11.38 3.21
CA ILE A 17 -23.80 11.81 3.82
C ILE A 17 -23.94 13.33 3.73
N ALA A 18 -22.90 14.08 4.08
CA ALA A 18 -22.93 15.54 4.01
C ALA A 18 -23.13 16.08 2.58
N LEU A 19 -22.60 15.39 1.56
CA LEU A 19 -22.84 15.74 0.16
C LEU A 19 -24.28 15.43 -0.27
N GLU A 20 -24.86 14.31 0.16
CA GLU A 20 -26.27 14.02 -0.13
C GLU A 20 -27.23 14.98 0.57
N GLU A 21 -26.89 15.46 1.76
CA GLU A 21 -27.66 16.47 2.50
C GLU A 21 -27.62 17.87 1.85
N SER A 22 -26.68 18.13 0.93
CA SER A 22 -26.54 19.46 0.31
C SER A 22 -27.56 19.76 -0.80
N GLU A 23 -28.55 18.89 -1.03
CA GLU A 23 -29.62 18.99 -2.03
C GLU A 23 -29.14 19.35 -3.46
N ASN A 24 -27.89 19.03 -3.80
CA ASN A 24 -27.32 19.30 -5.11
C ASN A 24 -27.11 17.98 -5.87
N ASP A 25 -27.86 17.79 -6.95
CA ASP A 25 -27.79 16.57 -7.75
C ASP A 25 -26.40 16.34 -8.39
N GLU A 26 -25.62 17.41 -8.61
CA GLU A 26 -24.27 17.30 -9.17
C GLU A 26 -23.28 16.60 -8.22
N VAL A 27 -23.52 16.64 -6.91
CA VAL A 27 -22.60 16.04 -5.92
C VAL A 27 -22.93 14.59 -5.60
N LEU A 28 -24.07 14.07 -6.05
CA LEU A 28 -24.51 12.69 -5.78
C LEU A 28 -23.50 11.66 -6.30
N GLY A 29 -22.94 11.85 -7.50
CA GLY A 29 -21.90 10.95 -8.03
C GLY A 29 -20.62 10.97 -7.19
N THR A 30 -20.29 12.11 -6.59
CA THR A 30 -19.14 12.23 -5.67
C THR A 30 -19.44 11.58 -4.32
N ALA A 31 -20.66 11.71 -3.83
CA ALA A 31 -21.11 11.04 -2.61
C ALA A 31 -21.04 9.51 -2.77
N GLU A 32 -21.54 8.98 -3.89
CA GLU A 32 -21.47 7.55 -4.22
C GLU A 32 -20.01 7.07 -4.29
N PHE A 33 -19.13 7.82 -4.97
CA PHE A 33 -17.71 7.51 -5.01
C PHE A 33 -17.08 7.44 -3.60
N CYS A 34 -17.37 8.42 -2.75
CA CYS A 34 -16.87 8.44 -1.37
C CYS A 34 -17.35 7.23 -0.57
N ARG A 35 -18.61 6.78 -0.73
CA ARG A 35 -19.12 5.55 -0.08
C ARG A 35 -18.40 4.31 -0.60
N MET A 36 -18.37 4.13 -1.92
CA MET A 36 -17.79 2.94 -2.55
C MET A 36 -16.32 2.76 -2.15
N ILE A 37 -15.55 3.85 -2.12
CA ILE A 37 -14.14 3.81 -1.73
C ILE A 37 -13.97 3.61 -0.22
N ASN A 38 -14.77 4.26 0.62
CA ASN A 38 -14.76 4.03 2.07
C ASN A 38 -14.98 2.55 2.40
N ASP A 39 -16.05 1.97 1.84
CA ASP A 39 -16.48 0.61 2.13
C ASP A 39 -15.47 -0.42 1.60
N PHE A 40 -14.87 -0.14 0.44
CA PHE A 40 -13.74 -0.93 -0.08
C PHE A 40 -12.53 -0.88 0.87
N PHE A 41 -12.16 0.29 1.38
CA PHE A 41 -11.07 0.40 2.35
C PHE A 41 -11.38 -0.33 3.65
N ASP A 42 -12.58 -0.20 4.18
CA ASP A 42 -13.00 -0.90 5.40
C ASP A 42 -12.96 -2.42 5.20
N CYS A 43 -13.48 -2.93 4.07
CA CYS A 43 -13.45 -4.35 3.74
C CYS A 43 -12.04 -4.93 3.59
N THR A 44 -11.08 -4.13 3.14
CA THR A 44 -9.71 -4.59 2.87
C THR A 44 -8.74 -4.33 4.02
N ASN A 45 -9.12 -3.48 4.98
CA ASN A 45 -8.26 -3.03 6.06
C ASN A 45 -8.62 -3.65 7.43
N VAL A 46 -8.95 -4.94 7.44
CA VAL A 46 -9.27 -5.69 8.67
C VAL A 46 -8.00 -6.01 9.45
N ARG A 47 -7.85 -5.44 10.66
CA ARG A 47 -6.63 -5.57 11.48
C ARG A 47 -6.86 -6.16 12.88
N SER A 48 -8.11 -6.32 13.30
CA SER A 48 -8.46 -6.66 14.67
C SER A 48 -9.72 -7.51 14.74
N LEU A 49 -9.75 -8.43 15.72
CA LEU A 49 -10.90 -9.29 15.95
C LEU A 49 -12.09 -8.55 16.56
N THR A 50 -11.86 -7.45 17.28
CA THR A 50 -12.88 -6.76 18.09
C THR A 50 -13.14 -5.32 17.66
N GLU A 51 -12.39 -4.79 16.70
CA GLU A 51 -12.53 -3.41 16.25
C GLU A 51 -13.89 -3.15 15.58
N HIS A 52 -14.42 -4.15 14.87
CA HIS A 52 -15.74 -4.12 14.25
C HIS A 52 -16.87 -3.87 15.26
N GLU A 53 -16.75 -4.41 16.48
CA GLU A 53 -17.71 -4.19 17.57
C GLU A 53 -17.63 -2.76 18.09
N LYS A 54 -16.40 -2.26 18.33
CA LYS A 54 -16.17 -0.90 18.85
C LYS A 54 -16.63 0.19 17.87
N LYS A 55 -16.31 0.02 16.59
CA LYS A 55 -16.69 0.97 15.53
C LYS A 55 -18.09 0.73 14.98
N ARG A 56 -18.76 -0.36 15.41
CA ARG A 56 -20.09 -0.78 14.91
C ARG A 56 -20.13 -0.85 13.38
N ASN A 57 -19.06 -1.36 12.78
CA ASN A 57 -18.92 -1.46 11.34
C ASN A 57 -18.69 -2.93 10.94
N PRO A 58 -19.64 -3.59 10.25
CA PRO A 58 -19.51 -4.98 9.84
C PRO A 58 -18.46 -5.19 8.74
N LEU A 59 -18.12 -4.16 7.96
CA LEU A 59 -17.17 -4.25 6.86
C LEU A 59 -15.75 -4.54 7.35
N ILE A 60 -15.40 -4.09 8.56
CA ILE A 60 -14.09 -4.35 9.18
C ILE A 60 -14.04 -5.64 10.01
N LYS A 61 -15.06 -6.50 9.92
CA LYS A 61 -15.10 -7.78 10.64
C LYS A 61 -14.02 -8.74 10.09
N PRO A 62 -13.37 -9.55 10.94
CA PRO A 62 -12.51 -10.64 10.45
C PRO A 62 -13.24 -11.55 9.47
N TYR A 63 -12.61 -11.84 8.33
CA TYR A 63 -13.09 -12.88 7.43
C TYR A 63 -12.91 -14.24 8.11
N SER A 64 -14.02 -14.94 8.35
CA SER A 64 -14.02 -16.27 8.99
C SER A 64 -14.63 -17.35 8.11
N SER A 65 -15.25 -16.99 6.99
CA SER A 65 -15.87 -17.91 6.03
C SER A 65 -15.55 -17.49 4.60
N GLN A 66 -15.61 -18.46 3.67
CA GLN A 66 -15.55 -18.19 2.23
C GLN A 66 -16.87 -17.61 1.71
N ASP A 67 -17.98 -17.86 2.43
CA ASP A 67 -19.33 -17.40 2.10
C ASP A 67 -19.64 -16.03 2.75
N ASP A 68 -18.64 -15.20 2.96
CA ASP A 68 -18.81 -13.87 3.55
C ASP A 68 -19.50 -12.93 2.54
N GLU A 69 -20.60 -12.30 2.94
CA GLU A 69 -21.42 -11.41 2.10
C GLU A 69 -20.62 -10.25 1.50
N ARG A 70 -19.53 -9.83 2.16
CA ARG A 70 -18.65 -8.77 1.65
C ARG A 70 -17.96 -9.17 0.35
N PHE A 71 -17.74 -10.46 0.10
CA PHE A 71 -17.23 -10.92 -1.20
C PHE A 71 -18.24 -10.72 -2.31
N SER A 72 -19.54 -10.93 -2.04
CA SER A 72 -20.61 -10.62 -2.99
C SER A 72 -20.69 -9.11 -3.23
N TRP A 73 -20.60 -8.28 -2.19
CA TRP A 73 -20.55 -6.82 -2.36
C TRP A 73 -19.36 -6.39 -3.22
N LEU A 74 -18.15 -6.92 -2.97
CA LEU A 74 -16.97 -6.61 -3.77
C LEU A 74 -17.16 -6.98 -5.24
N LYS A 75 -17.70 -8.17 -5.52
CA LYS A 75 -17.85 -8.68 -6.89
C LYS A 75 -19.00 -8.03 -7.64
N ASP A 76 -20.17 -7.95 -7.01
CA ASP A 76 -21.42 -7.67 -7.70
C ASP A 76 -21.79 -6.18 -7.61
N VAL A 77 -21.32 -5.48 -6.57
CA VAL A 77 -21.60 -4.05 -6.37
C VAL A 77 -20.39 -3.21 -6.76
N PHE A 78 -19.24 -3.40 -6.10
CA PHE A 78 -18.09 -2.52 -6.27
C PHE A 78 -17.45 -2.64 -7.66
N LEU A 79 -17.21 -3.86 -8.17
CA LEU A 79 -16.67 -4.02 -9.52
C LEU A 79 -17.67 -3.57 -10.60
N ASN A 80 -18.97 -3.80 -10.39
CA ASN A 80 -20.00 -3.34 -11.32
C ASN A 80 -20.10 -1.81 -11.35
N TYR A 81 -19.92 -1.14 -10.21
CA TYR A 81 -19.77 0.32 -10.13
C TYR A 81 -18.59 0.82 -10.97
N LEU A 82 -17.41 0.19 -10.84
CA LEU A 82 -16.23 0.56 -11.65
C LEU A 82 -16.45 0.34 -13.15
N GLU A 83 -17.14 -0.73 -13.53
CA GLU A 83 -17.52 -1.00 -14.91
C GLU A 83 -18.46 0.09 -15.44
N THR A 84 -19.51 0.41 -14.69
CA THR A 84 -20.50 1.42 -15.06
C THR A 84 -19.86 2.80 -15.19
N TRP A 85 -18.98 3.17 -14.26
CA TRP A 85 -18.23 4.41 -14.32
C TRP A 85 -17.30 4.44 -15.54
N LYS A 86 -16.58 3.37 -15.83
CA LYS A 86 -15.74 3.31 -17.02
C LYS A 86 -16.58 3.47 -18.30
N GLN A 87 -17.71 2.80 -18.40
CA GLN A 87 -18.62 2.94 -19.52
C GLN A 87 -19.10 4.38 -19.67
N SER A 88 -19.47 5.05 -18.57
CA SER A 88 -19.89 6.45 -18.61
C SER A 88 -18.79 7.37 -19.16
N THR A 89 -17.51 7.12 -18.85
CA THR A 89 -16.41 7.90 -19.46
C THR A 89 -16.25 7.68 -20.96
N THR A 90 -16.66 6.53 -21.48
CA THR A 90 -16.60 6.22 -22.93
C THR A 90 -17.82 6.71 -23.69
N THR A 91 -18.99 6.66 -23.07
CA THR A 91 -20.26 7.07 -23.70
C THR A 91 -20.56 8.55 -23.54
N ARG A 92 -19.83 9.26 -22.66
CA ARG A 92 -20.00 10.71 -22.45
C ARG A 92 -19.88 11.48 -23.77
N GLU A 93 -20.92 12.26 -24.06
CA GLU A 93 -20.99 13.16 -25.21
C GLU A 93 -19.93 14.25 -25.10
N GLY A 94 -19.20 14.49 -26.19
CA GLY A 94 -18.14 15.48 -26.26
C GLY A 94 -16.90 14.99 -27.00
N ASN A 95 -16.16 15.92 -27.60
CA ASN A 95 -14.90 15.65 -28.30
C ASN A 95 -13.74 15.52 -27.31
N TYR A 96 -13.74 14.44 -26.53
CA TYR A 96 -12.65 14.12 -25.60
C TYR A 96 -11.62 13.21 -26.25
N SER A 97 -10.33 13.55 -26.10
CA SER A 97 -9.24 12.68 -26.52
C SER A 97 -9.18 11.41 -25.66
N THR A 98 -8.43 10.40 -26.11
CA THR A 98 -8.19 9.19 -25.31
C THR A 98 -7.49 9.48 -23.99
N ASP A 99 -6.63 10.51 -23.96
CA ASP A 99 -5.92 10.94 -22.75
C ASP A 99 -6.90 11.61 -21.75
N ASP A 100 -7.79 12.47 -22.26
CA ASP A 100 -8.80 13.12 -21.42
C ASP A 100 -9.78 12.11 -20.82
N ARG A 101 -10.22 11.13 -21.62
CA ARG A 101 -11.05 10.01 -21.12
C ARG A 101 -10.31 9.18 -20.08
N GLY A 102 -9.00 8.99 -20.25
CA GLY A 102 -8.15 8.32 -19.26
C GLY A 102 -8.09 9.05 -17.91
N LYS A 103 -8.16 10.39 -17.91
CA LYS A 103 -8.17 11.21 -16.68
C LYS A 103 -9.53 11.25 -15.97
N MET A 104 -10.62 10.92 -16.68
CA MET A 104 -11.98 10.91 -16.11
C MET A 104 -12.30 9.67 -15.27
N PHE A 105 -11.43 8.67 -15.30
CA PHE A 105 -11.63 7.39 -14.62
C PHE A 105 -10.50 7.12 -13.62
N LEU A 106 -10.77 6.20 -12.68
CA LEU A 106 -9.70 5.61 -11.86
C LEU A 106 -8.66 4.96 -12.79
N SER A 107 -7.39 4.97 -12.41
CA SER A 107 -6.32 4.52 -13.31
C SER A 107 -6.65 3.19 -14.03
N LEU A 108 -6.39 3.10 -15.35
CA LEU A 108 -6.74 1.93 -16.15
C LEU A 108 -6.11 0.63 -15.60
N GLN A 109 -4.95 0.75 -14.95
CA GLN A 109 -4.25 -0.36 -14.29
C GLN A 109 -5.04 -0.91 -13.10
N THR A 110 -5.65 -0.02 -12.30
CA THR A 110 -6.48 -0.43 -11.15
C THR A 110 -7.71 -1.21 -11.62
N TYR A 111 -8.34 -0.78 -12.72
CA TYR A 111 -9.54 -1.43 -13.24
C TYR A 111 -9.27 -2.75 -13.96
N LYS A 112 -8.24 -2.84 -14.81
CA LYS A 112 -7.93 -4.10 -15.52
C LYS A 112 -7.38 -5.19 -14.59
N GLY A 113 -7.03 -4.82 -13.36
CA GLY A 113 -6.32 -5.68 -12.42
C GLY A 113 -4.83 -5.78 -12.75
N PHE A 114 -4.04 -6.11 -11.73
CA PHE A 114 -2.61 -6.35 -11.88
C PHE A 114 -2.37 -7.81 -12.26
N GLN A 115 -1.66 -8.04 -13.36
CA GLN A 115 -1.34 -9.41 -13.83
C GLN A 115 -0.34 -10.12 -12.90
N TYR A 116 0.50 -9.34 -12.21
CA TYR A 116 1.36 -9.78 -11.13
C TYR A 116 1.66 -8.59 -10.21
N VAL A 117 1.91 -8.85 -8.94
CA VAL A 117 2.30 -7.84 -7.95
C VAL A 117 3.62 -8.26 -7.32
N LEU A 118 4.63 -7.40 -7.40
CA LEU A 118 5.86 -7.54 -6.61
C LEU A 118 5.59 -6.95 -5.22
N SER A 119 5.16 -7.80 -4.29
CA SER A 119 4.74 -7.39 -2.94
C SER A 119 5.83 -6.66 -2.14
N GLU A 120 7.11 -6.92 -2.42
CA GLU A 120 8.26 -6.21 -1.82
C GLU A 120 8.31 -4.72 -2.19
N ARG A 121 7.68 -4.32 -3.30
CA ARG A 121 7.64 -2.94 -3.80
C ARG A 121 6.36 -2.20 -3.45
N PHE A 122 5.40 -2.86 -2.80
CA PHE A 122 4.07 -2.31 -2.54
C PHE A 122 3.98 -1.51 -1.24
N MET A 123 5.01 -1.54 -0.41
CA MET A 123 5.01 -0.88 0.89
C MET A 123 6.07 0.21 0.91
N GLN A 124 5.62 1.44 1.16
CA GLN A 124 6.49 2.61 1.34
C GLN A 124 7.43 2.41 2.55
N ASP A 125 7.17 1.42 3.40
CA ASP A 125 7.90 1.06 4.61
C ASP A 125 9.42 0.98 4.43
N VAL A 126 9.93 0.40 3.33
CA VAL A 126 11.39 0.32 3.09
C VAL A 126 11.98 1.71 2.83
N LEU A 127 11.24 2.57 2.12
CA LEU A 127 11.65 3.95 1.88
C LEU A 127 11.47 4.81 3.15
N GLU A 128 10.38 4.62 3.90
CA GLU A 128 10.14 5.34 5.16
C GLU A 128 11.17 4.97 6.23
N ASP A 129 11.56 3.70 6.33
CA ASP A 129 12.63 3.24 7.22
C ASP A 129 13.98 3.86 6.83
N TYR A 130 14.30 3.91 5.53
CA TYR A 130 15.49 4.59 5.02
C TYR A 130 15.50 6.09 5.36
N PHE A 131 14.42 6.81 5.08
CA PHE A 131 14.31 8.23 5.42
C PHE A 131 14.27 8.48 6.93
N GLY A 132 13.73 7.55 7.72
CA GLY A 132 13.77 7.58 9.18
C GLY A 132 15.21 7.50 9.72
N HIS A 133 16.03 6.60 9.17
CA HIS A 133 17.47 6.54 9.47
C HIS A 133 18.20 7.82 9.05
N GLN A 134 17.84 8.39 7.90
CA GLN A 134 18.43 9.63 7.41
C GLN A 134 18.18 10.82 8.35
N GLN A 135 16.96 10.93 8.89
CA GLN A 135 16.60 11.95 9.87
C GLN A 135 17.24 11.69 11.24
N ALA A 136 17.30 10.42 11.67
CA ALA A 136 17.91 10.04 12.95
C ALA A 136 19.41 10.36 13.03
N LYS A 137 20.15 10.27 11.92
CA LYS A 137 21.58 10.64 11.87
C LYS A 137 21.82 12.15 12.05
N GLY A 138 20.81 12.99 11.79
CA GLY A 138 20.86 14.45 11.95
C GLY A 138 20.56 14.94 13.37
N GLY A 139 20.15 14.07 14.30
CA GLY A 139 19.78 14.45 15.67
C GLY A 139 18.57 15.38 15.71
N ARG A 140 18.78 16.70 15.94
CA ARG A 140 17.73 17.75 15.90
C ARG A 140 17.59 18.41 14.53
N SER A 141 18.37 17.97 13.53
CA SER A 141 18.29 18.49 12.16
C SER A 141 17.37 17.59 11.33
N ASP A 142 16.06 17.82 11.47
CA ASP A 142 15.03 17.01 10.81
C ASP A 142 14.97 17.22 9.28
N ASN A 143 15.64 18.27 8.79
CA ASN A 143 15.68 18.65 7.38
C ASN A 143 17.13 18.91 6.91
N PRO A 144 17.90 17.86 6.54
CA PRO A 144 19.27 18.00 6.07
C PRO A 144 19.32 18.66 4.68
N THR A 145 20.35 19.46 4.44
CA THR A 145 20.67 19.97 3.09
C THR A 145 21.10 18.84 2.16
N ALA A 146 21.02 19.03 0.83
CA ALA A 146 21.39 18.01 -0.15
C ALA A 146 22.84 17.48 0.04
N GLN A 147 23.76 18.35 0.45
CA GLN A 147 25.14 17.97 0.74
C GLN A 147 25.25 17.09 2.00
N GLN A 148 24.54 17.46 3.08
CA GLN A 148 24.46 16.65 4.31
C GLN A 148 23.76 15.32 4.06
N PHE A 149 22.76 15.31 3.18
CA PHE A 149 22.06 14.10 2.78
C PHE A 149 23.02 13.10 2.14
N GLY A 150 23.88 13.55 1.22
CA GLY A 150 24.90 12.71 0.59
C GLY A 150 25.95 12.18 1.58
N TYR A 151 26.37 12.99 2.55
CA TYR A 151 27.29 12.52 3.60
C TYR A 151 26.65 11.47 4.53
N ASN A 152 25.38 11.65 4.87
CA ASN A 152 24.64 10.68 5.67
C ASN A 152 24.43 9.37 4.89
N ASP A 153 24.17 9.44 3.59
CA ASP A 153 24.01 8.26 2.72
C ASP A 153 25.30 7.42 2.66
N LEU A 154 26.45 8.07 2.46
CA LEU A 154 27.76 7.41 2.52
C LEU A 154 28.00 6.76 3.89
N THR A 155 27.56 7.40 4.98
CA THR A 155 27.69 6.87 6.33
C THR A 155 26.80 5.64 6.54
N ILE A 156 25.54 5.70 6.10
CA ILE A 156 24.56 4.61 6.18
C ILE A 156 25.03 3.41 5.33
N ALA A 157 25.56 3.66 4.13
CA ALA A 157 26.11 2.65 3.25
C ALA A 157 27.39 2.01 3.82
N ALA A 158 28.31 2.82 4.37
CA ALA A 158 29.54 2.33 4.99
C ALA A 158 29.29 1.52 6.27
N GLN A 159 28.30 1.90 7.06
CA GLN A 159 27.88 1.17 8.27
C GLN A 159 27.10 -0.11 7.94
N ARG A 160 26.64 -0.29 6.69
CA ARG A 160 25.71 -1.36 6.27
C ARG A 160 24.51 -1.47 7.22
N ASP A 161 24.09 -0.33 7.79
CA ASP A 161 23.05 -0.26 8.83
C ASP A 161 21.67 -0.60 8.26
N ILE A 162 21.49 -0.48 6.94
CA ILE A 162 20.31 -0.98 6.24
C ILE A 162 20.45 -2.49 6.04
N ALA A 163 20.22 -3.25 7.10
CA ALA A 163 19.89 -4.65 6.93
C ALA A 163 18.48 -4.74 6.30
N PRO A 164 18.22 -5.66 5.34
CA PRO A 164 16.84 -5.95 4.97
C PRO A 164 16.06 -6.34 6.23
N VAL A 165 14.88 -5.74 6.41
CA VAL A 165 14.06 -5.84 7.62
C VAL A 165 13.93 -7.31 8.06
N LEU A 166 14.66 -7.69 9.12
CA LEU A 166 14.68 -9.07 9.66
C LEU A 166 13.35 -9.42 10.37
N ARG A 167 12.54 -8.41 10.70
CA ARG A 167 11.20 -8.52 11.30
C ARG A 167 10.24 -7.49 10.69
N GLY A 168 9.83 -7.73 9.45
CA GLY A 168 8.56 -7.21 8.96
C GLY A 168 7.42 -8.13 9.39
N ASN A 169 6.18 -7.78 9.08
CA ASN A 169 4.95 -8.53 9.43
C ASN A 169 4.90 -10.00 8.94
N VAL A 170 5.89 -10.49 8.20
CA VAL A 170 6.03 -11.90 7.85
C VAL A 170 7.36 -12.41 8.41
N GLY A 171 7.38 -12.69 9.70
CA GLY A 171 8.54 -13.24 10.40
C GLY A 171 8.87 -14.65 9.92
N GLY A 172 10.15 -14.95 9.73
CA GLY A 172 10.63 -16.34 9.81
C GLY A 172 11.71 -16.81 8.83
N ARG A 173 12.14 -16.03 7.84
CA ARG A 173 13.05 -16.56 6.79
C ARG A 173 14.54 -16.36 7.01
N TYR A 174 14.96 -15.50 7.94
CA TYR A 174 16.38 -15.20 8.13
C TYR A 174 16.91 -15.86 9.41
N LYS A 175 17.98 -16.65 9.26
CA LYS A 175 18.68 -17.26 10.41
C LYS A 175 19.18 -16.15 11.34
N LYS A 176 19.05 -16.35 12.66
CA LYS A 176 19.40 -15.41 13.74
C LYS A 176 20.85 -14.87 13.76
N GLN A 177 21.74 -15.32 12.88
CA GLN A 177 23.12 -14.84 12.86
C GLN A 177 23.32 -13.73 11.85
N LYS A 178 23.50 -12.51 12.37
CA LYS A 178 23.88 -11.30 11.63
C LYS A 178 25.36 -11.30 11.23
N TRP A 179 26.18 -12.17 11.83
CA TRP A 179 27.64 -12.19 11.66
C TRP A 179 28.16 -13.63 11.71
N ASN A 180 29.05 -13.99 10.78
CA ASN A 180 29.95 -15.13 10.97
C ASN A 180 31.10 -14.65 11.87
N VAL A 181 31.51 -15.46 12.85
CA VAL A 181 32.77 -15.21 13.56
C VAL A 181 33.89 -15.32 12.53
N VAL A 182 34.50 -14.19 12.18
CA VAL A 182 35.68 -14.16 11.32
C VAL A 182 36.80 -14.83 12.12
N SER A 183 37.26 -15.96 11.61
CA SER A 183 38.39 -16.69 12.16
C SER A 183 39.58 -16.46 11.24
N ASP A 184 40.74 -16.17 11.82
CA ASP A 184 42.01 -16.09 11.07
C ASP A 184 42.52 -17.47 10.65
N VAL A 185 41.81 -18.54 11.00
CA VAL A 185 42.16 -19.90 10.58
C VAL A 185 41.88 -20.03 9.08
N PRO A 186 42.90 -20.40 8.27
CA PRO A 186 42.73 -20.55 6.84
C PRO A 186 41.62 -21.55 6.50
N VAL A 187 40.69 -21.14 5.63
CA VAL A 187 39.58 -22.00 5.19
C VAL A 187 40.14 -23.24 4.50
N LYS A 188 39.75 -24.44 4.96
CA LYS A 188 40.17 -25.70 4.32
C LYS A 188 39.79 -25.68 2.83
N LYS A 189 40.77 -25.87 1.94
CA LYS A 189 40.54 -25.96 0.49
C LYS A 189 39.48 -27.02 0.20
N ARG A 190 38.40 -26.59 -0.47
CA ARG A 190 37.32 -27.48 -0.91
C ARG A 190 37.90 -28.46 -1.93
N LYS A 191 37.92 -29.77 -1.61
CA LYS A 191 38.26 -30.80 -2.60
C LYS A 191 37.16 -30.81 -3.65
N LYS A 192 37.52 -30.67 -4.94
CA LYS A 192 36.58 -30.90 -6.04
C LYS A 192 36.31 -32.40 -6.10
N ASP A 193 35.04 -32.78 -6.02
CA ASP A 193 34.65 -34.15 -6.33
C ASP A 193 34.96 -34.42 -7.81
N LYS A 194 35.67 -35.54 -8.06
CA LYS A 194 35.94 -35.99 -9.41
C LYS A 194 34.61 -36.40 -10.03
N LYS A 195 34.25 -35.80 -11.17
CA LYS A 195 33.10 -36.25 -11.96
C LYS A 195 33.27 -37.75 -12.30
N PRO A 196 32.24 -38.59 -12.14
CA PRO A 196 32.31 -39.97 -12.57
C PRO A 196 32.54 -40.02 -14.09
N LYS A 197 33.36 -40.98 -14.53
CA LYS A 197 33.61 -41.29 -15.94
C LYS A 197 32.36 -41.87 -16.59
#